data_AF-D9WY19-F1
#
_entry.id   AF-D9WY19-F1
#
_cell.length_a   1.000
_cell.length_b   1.000
_cell.length_c   1.000
_cell.angle_alpha   90.00
_cell.angle_beta   90.00
_cell.angle_gamma   90.00
#
_symmetry.space_group_name_H-M   'P 1'
#
loop_
_entity.id
_entity.type
_entity.pdbx_description
1 polymer ?
#
loop_
_entity_poly.entity_id
_entity_poly.type
_entity_poly.pdbx_seq_one_letter_code
_entity_poly.pdbx_strand_id
1 'polypeptide(L)' 'MRLAAELEDRVAGVYSDLVRAAGGPRRSLAAGALREAAVRAVRWRGESVAFPGLVERAGTAPPRAAPTA' A
#
# COMPACT_ATOMS: atom_id res chain seq x y z
N MET A 1 5.99 8.55 -9.79
CA MET A 1 5.04 9.07 -10.82
C MET A 1 3.85 9.69 -10.11
N ARG A 2 3.65 11.00 -10.23
CA ARG A 2 2.69 11.74 -9.38
C ARG A 2 1.22 11.53 -9.78
N LEU A 3 0.92 11.52 -11.08
CA LEU A 3 -0.44 11.39 -11.59
C LEU A 3 -1.13 10.08 -11.18
N ALA A 4 -0.39 8.96 -11.20
CA ALA A 4 -0.94 7.66 -10.82
C ALA A 4 -1.39 7.62 -9.35
N ALA A 5 -0.62 8.24 -8.44
CA ALA A 5 -1.00 8.35 -7.03
C ALA A 5 -2.25 9.23 -6.84
N GLU A 6 -2.35 10.35 -7.57
CA GLU A 6 -3.50 11.26 -7.50
C GLU A 6 -4.79 10.61 -8.03
N LEU A 7 -4.69 9.80 -9.10
CA LEU A 7 -5.83 9.05 -9.63
C LEU A 7 -6.33 8.02 -8.61
N GLU A 8 -5.43 7.23 -8.03
CA GLU A 8 -5.80 6.20 -7.04
C GLU A 8 -6.39 6.82 -5.77
N ASP A 9 -5.89 7.97 -5.31
CA ASP A 9 -6.50 8.71 -4.20
C ASP A 9 -7.91 9.21 -4.52
N ARG A 10 -8.15 9.72 -5.74
CA ARG A 10 -9.50 10.15 -6.15
C ARG A 10 -10.45 8.96 -6.23
N VAL A 11 -9.99 7.82 -6.75
CA VAL A 11 -10.75 6.56 -6.77
C VAL A 11 -11.07 6.07 -5.34
N ALA A 12 -10.11 6.16 -4.41
CA ALA A 12 -10.34 5.89 -3.00
C ALA A 12 -11.41 6.81 -2.39
N GLY A 13 -11.42 8.09 -2.75
CA GLY A 13 -12.50 9.02 -2.36
C GLY A 13 -13.88 8.50 -2.78
N VAL A 14 -14.05 8.10 -4.04
CA VAL A 14 -15.32 7.56 -4.55
C VAL A 14 -15.73 6.27 -3.84
N TYR A 15 -14.79 5.36 -3.56
CA TYR A 15 -15.11 4.15 -2.81
C TYR A 15 -15.48 4.44 -1.35
N SER A 16 -14.94 5.50 -0.76
CA SER A 16 -15.32 5.95 0.60
C SER A 16 -16.77 6.41 0.64
N ASP A 17 -17.22 7.14 -0.39
CA ASP A 17 -18.62 7.53 -0.53
C ASP A 17 -19.54 6.31 -0.70
N LEU A 18 -19.10 5.31 -1.48
CA LEU A 18 -19.82 4.04 -1.63
C LEU A 18 -19.91 3.26 -0.31
N VAL A 19 -18.84 3.21 0.49
CA VAL A 19 -18.86 2.59 1.83
C VAL A 19 -19.87 3.30 2.74
N ARG A 20 -19.90 4.64 2.70
CA ARG A 20 -20.85 5.45 3.47
C ARG A 20 -22.29 5.17 3.05
N ALA A 21 -22.56 5.05 1.75
CA ALA A 21 -23.90 4.86 1.21
C ALA A 21 -24.41 3.41 1.25
N ALA A 22 -23.52 2.41 1.22
CA ALA A 22 -23.90 1.00 1.16
C ALA A 22 -24.15 0.38 2.54
N GLY A 23 -24.87 -0.75 2.59
CA GLY A 23 -25.05 -1.58 3.77
C GLY A 23 -24.75 -3.06 3.50
N GLY A 24 -24.66 -3.85 4.57
CA GLY A 24 -24.46 -5.30 4.48
C GLY A 24 -23.26 -5.71 3.60
N PRO A 25 -23.36 -6.79 2.80
CA PRO A 25 -22.25 -7.30 1.98
C PRO A 25 -21.67 -6.28 0.98
N ARG A 26 -22.51 -5.36 0.46
CA ARG A 26 -22.07 -4.33 -0.49
C ARG A 26 -21.11 -3.33 0.16
N ARG A 27 -21.30 -3.03 1.45
CA ARG A 27 -20.37 -2.17 2.21
C ARG A 27 -18.99 -2.82 2.32
N SER A 28 -18.92 -4.12 2.59
CA SER A 28 -17.65 -4.84 2.68
C SER A 28 -16.91 -4.89 1.34
N LEU A 29 -17.62 -5.10 0.23
CA LEU A 29 -17.03 -5.04 -1.11
C LEU A 29 -16.46 -3.65 -1.42
N ALA A 30 -17.21 -2.59 -1.12
CA ALA A 30 -16.74 -1.21 -1.30
C ALA A 30 -15.51 -0.91 -0.43
N ALA A 31 -15.47 -1.40 0.81
CA ALA A 31 -14.32 -1.24 1.72
C ALA A 31 -13.08 -1.98 1.21
N GLY A 32 -13.26 -3.16 0.60
CA GLY A 32 -12.18 -3.89 -0.07
C GLY A 32 -11.59 -3.07 -1.22
N ALA A 33 -12.45 -2.55 -2.12
CA ALA A 33 -12.01 -1.74 -3.25
C ALA A 33 -11.33 -0.43 -2.83
N LEU A 34 -11.85 0.22 -1.78
CA LEU A 34 -11.22 1.38 -1.14
C LEU A 34 -9.80 1.08 -0.69
N ARG A 35 -9.61 0.00 0.07
CA ARG A 35 -8.30 -0.41 0.59
C ARG A 35 -7.31 -0.64 -0.55
N GLU A 36 -7.71 -1.36 -1.59
CA GLU A 36 -6.82 -1.65 -2.73
C GLU A 36 -6.39 -0.37 -3.45
N ALA A 37 -7.31 0.58 -3.68
CA ALA A 37 -6.98 1.88 -4.28
C ALA A 37 -6.01 2.68 -3.40
N ALA A 38 -6.27 2.76 -2.09
CA ALA A 38 -5.42 3.47 -1.15
C ALA A 38 -4.00 2.86 -1.07
N VAL A 39 -3.88 1.53 -1.04
CA VAL A 39 -2.57 0.84 -1.03
C VAL A 39 -1.82 1.09 -2.34
N ARG A 40 -2.49 1.06 -3.50
CA ARG A 40 -1.86 1.40 -4.78
C ARG A 40 -1.40 2.86 -4.84
N ALA A 41 -2.18 3.79 -4.30
CA ALA A 41 -1.78 5.19 -4.22
C ALA A 41 -0.46 5.36 -3.43
N VAL A 42 -0.34 4.71 -2.26
CA VAL A 42 0.89 4.71 -1.46
C VAL A 42 2.05 4.06 -2.21
N ARG A 43 1.82 2.94 -2.91
CA ARG A 43 2.85 2.28 -3.72
C ARG A 43 3.41 3.21 -4.81
N TRP A 44 2.58 4.02 -5.46
CA TRP A 44 3.03 4.97 -6.49
C TRP A 44 3.80 6.18 -5.94
N ARG A 45 3.60 6.53 -4.66
CA ARG A 45 4.32 7.61 -3.98
C ARG A 45 5.79 7.25 -3.71
N GLY A 46 6.13 5.96 -3.70
CA GLY A 46 7.52 5.49 -3.86
C GLY A 46 8.42 5.61 -2.62
N GLU A 47 7.91 6.06 -1.48
CA GLU A 47 8.69 6.16 -0.24
C GLU A 47 8.04 5.32 0.87
N SER A 48 8.73 4.28 1.30
CA SER A 48 8.47 3.60 2.57
C SER A 48 9.59 4.01 3.50
N VAL A 49 9.25 4.67 4.62
CA VAL A 49 10.25 4.98 5.66
C VAL A 49 10.85 3.67 6.16
N ALA A 50 12.19 3.59 6.16
CA ALA A 50 12.87 2.47 6.77
C ALA A 50 12.49 2.38 8.26
N PHE A 51 12.29 1.16 8.77
CA PHE A 51 12.12 0.99 10.21
C PHE A 51 13.41 1.43 10.92
N PRO A 52 13.30 2.24 11.98
CA PRO A 52 14.44 2.60 12.81
C PRO A 52 15.16 1.33 13.30
N GLY A 53 16.49 1.30 13.25
CA GLY A 53 17.28 0.14 13.73
C GLY A 53 17.55 -0.97 12.70
N LEU A 54 17.02 -0.90 11.46
CA LEU A 54 17.35 -1.88 10.41
C LEU A 54 18.64 -1.56 9.67
N VAL A 55 18.93 -0.28 9.46
CA VAL A 55 20.15 0.18 8.76
C VAL A 55 21.38 -0.15 9.61
N GLU A 56 21.24 -0.03 10.93
CA GLU A 56 22.25 -0.29 11.94
C GLU A 56 22.63 -1.78 12.04
N ARG A 57 21.72 -2.71 11.67
CA ARG A 57 22.00 -4.16 11.64
C ARG A 57 22.59 -4.64 10.31
N ALA A 58 22.47 -3.86 9.24
CA ALA A 58 22.99 -4.24 7.93
C ALA A 58 24.53 -4.33 7.90
N GLY A 59 25.22 -3.63 8.81
CA GLY A 59 26.68 -3.73 8.98
C GLY A 59 27.19 -5.07 9.54
N THR A 60 26.29 -5.91 10.07
CA THR A 60 26.63 -7.22 10.69
C THR A 60 25.99 -8.39 9.93
N ALA A 61 25.70 -8.23 8.63
CA ALA A 61 25.22 -9.35 7.82
C ALA A 61 26.41 -10.27 7.47
N PRO A 62 26.43 -11.55 7.93
CA PRO A 62 27.38 -12.52 7.38
C PRO A 62 27.10 -12.70 5.87
N PRO A 63 28.12 -13.11 5.08
CA PRO A 63 27.95 -13.28 3.63
C PRO A 63 26.75 -14.19 3.34
N ARG A 64 25.83 -13.68 2.52
CA ARG A 64 24.61 -14.39 2.13
C ARG A 64 25.00 -15.60 1.29
N ALA A 65 24.75 -16.81 1.80
CA ALA A 65 24.96 -18.03 1.04
C ALA A 65 24.10 -18.01 -0.23
N ALA A 66 24.75 -18.23 -1.37
CA ALA A 66 24.09 -18.34 -2.66
C ALA A 66 23.26 -19.64 -2.70
N PRO A 67 22.06 -19.63 -3.32
CA PRO A 67 21.30 -20.86 -3.50
C PRO A 67 22.07 -21.80 -4.44
N THR A 68 22.45 -22.97 -3.94
CA THR A 68 22.93 -24.07 -4.77
C THR A 68 21.75 -24.69 -5.51
N ALA A 69 21.90 -24.78 -6.84
CA ALA A 69 20.97 -25.47 -7.74
C ALA A 69 20.93 -26.98 -7.49
#